data_AF-A0A511YH59-F1
#
_entry.id   AF-A0A511YH59-F1
#
_cell.length_a   1.000
_cell.length_b   1.000
_cell.length_c   1.000
_cell.angle_alpha   90.00
_cell.angle_beta   90.00
_cell.angle_gamma   90.00
#
_symmetry.space_group_name_H-M   'P 1'
#
loop_
_entity.id
_entity.type
_entity.pdbx_description
1 polymer ?
#
loop_
_entity_poly.entity_id
_entity_poly.type
_entity_poly.pdbx_seq_one_letter_code
_entity_poly.pdbx_strand_id
1 'polypeptide(L)' 'MFISLMGQFLTGWKTLNKELAENGSALLSLDQYIRSGHFIQATFENWESEFLQMMIYVVLTVSLRQKGSSESK' A
#
# COMPACT_ATOMS: atom_id res chain seq x y z
N MET A 1 5.04 8.31 2.65
CA MET A 1 4.84 7.66 1.34
C MET A 1 6.16 7.31 0.66
N PHE A 2 6.99 8.26 0.18
CA PHE A 2 8.20 7.91 -0.59
C PHE A 2 9.25 7.07 0.15
N ILE A 3 9.52 7.39 1.42
CA ILE A 3 10.46 6.61 2.26
C ILE A 3 9.91 5.19 2.48
N SER A 4 8.61 5.08 2.78
CA SER A 4 7.93 3.79 2.97
C SER A 4 7.94 2.95 1.70
N LEU A 5 7.68 3.55 0.54
CA LEU A 5 7.74 2.89 -0.77
C LEU A 5 9.16 2.44 -1.12
N MET A 6 10.18 3.27 -0.83
CA MET A 6 11.57 2.89 -1.05
C MET A 6 11.98 1.71 -0.15
N GLY A 7 11.57 1.75 1.13
CA GLY A 7 11.76 0.65 2.06
C GLY A 7 11.10 -0.64 1.56
N GLN A 8 9.81 -0.57 1.20
CA GLN A 8 9.03 -1.69 0.65
C GLN A 8 9.63 -2.23 -0.64
N PHE A 9 10.13 -1.36 -1.52
CA PHE A 9 10.79 -1.76 -2.75
C PHE A 9 12.06 -2.56 -2.46
N LEU A 10 12.96 -2.03 -1.62
CA LEU A 10 14.22 -2.68 -1.29
C LEU A 10 14.04 -3.98 -0.51
N THR A 11 13.16 -3.99 0.50
CA THR A 11 12.90 -5.18 1.32
C THR A 11 12.20 -6.26 0.51
N GLY A 12 11.18 -5.89 -0.26
CA GLY A 12 10.45 -6.85 -1.09
C GLY A 12 11.31 -7.41 -2.24
N TRP A 13 12.17 -6.60 -2.85
CA TRP A 13 13.13 -7.08 -3.86
C TRP A 13 14.10 -8.09 -3.25
N LYS A 14 14.64 -7.78 -2.06
CA LYS A 14 15.56 -8.68 -1.35
C LYS A 14 14.88 -9.98 -0.93
N THR A 15 13.65 -9.92 -0.42
CA THR A 15 12.87 -11.10 -0.02
C THR A 15 12.58 -11.98 -1.22
N LEU A 16 12.06 -11.43 -2.31
CA LEU A 16 11.71 -12.19 -3.50
C LEU A 16 12.96 -12.83 -4.14
N ASN A 17 14.07 -12.11 -4.21
CA ASN A 17 15.32 -12.68 -4.72
C ASN A 17 15.90 -13.75 -3.80
N LYS A 18 15.70 -13.65 -2.49
CA LYS A 18 16.10 -14.70 -1.55
C LYS A 18 15.29 -15.98 -1.80
N GLU A 19 13.97 -15.87 -1.94
CA GLU A 19 13.10 -17.00 -2.27
C GLU A 19 13.43 -17.62 -3.64
N LEU A 20 13.69 -16.79 -4.65
CA LEU A 20 14.10 -17.27 -5.98
C LEU A 20 15.45 -18.01 -5.92
N ALA A 21 16.41 -17.51 -5.15
CA ALA A 21 17.70 -18.16 -4.95
C ALA A 21 17.56 -19.51 -4.21
N GLU A 22 16.70 -19.58 -3.19
CA GLU A 22 16.39 -20.82 -2.47
C GLU A 22 15.68 -21.85 -3.37
N ASN A 23 14.84 -21.39 -4.30
CA ASN A 23 14.15 -22.22 -5.28
C ASN A 23 14.99 -22.52 -6.54
N GLY A 24 16.26 -22.13 -6.59
CA GLY A 24 17.15 -22.35 -7.74
C GLY A 24 16.75 -21.59 -9.02
N SER A 25 15.90 -20.57 -8.89
CA SER A 25 15.41 -19.74 -10.00
C SER A 25 16.29 -18.52 -10.25
N ALA A 26 16.20 -17.94 -11.45
CA ALA A 26 16.95 -16.74 -11.80
C ALA A 26 16.49 -15.54 -10.96
N LEU A 27 17.45 -14.77 -10.42
CA LEU A 27 17.16 -13.56 -9.66
C LEU A 27 16.56 -12.49 -10.57
N LEU A 28 15.63 -11.72 -10.02
CA LEU A 28 15.04 -10.56 -10.67
C LEU A 28 15.95 -9.34 -10.50
N SER A 29 16.17 -8.65 -11.61
CA SER A 29 16.77 -7.31 -11.60
C SER A 29 15.78 -6.28 -11.01
N LEU A 30 16.30 -5.10 -10.62
CA LEU A 30 15.49 -4.03 -10.04
C LEU A 30 14.35 -3.57 -10.97
N ASP A 31 14.60 -3.45 -12.28
CA ASP A 31 13.58 -3.08 -13.27
C ASP A 31 12.50 -4.15 -13.39
N GLN A 32 12.89 -5.43 -13.39
CA GLN A 32 11.95 -6.55 -13.42
C GLN A 32 11.09 -6.62 -12.15
N TYR A 33 11.67 -6.29 -10.99
CA TYR A 33 10.93 -6.29 -9.72
C TYR A 33 9.88 -5.18 -9.66
N ILE A 34 10.17 -3.98 -10.19
CA ILE A 34 9.19 -2.88 -10.25
C ILE A 34 7.96 -3.25 -11.11
N ARG A 35 8.15 -4.10 -12.13
CA ARG A 35 7.05 -4.60 -12.98
C ARG A 35 6.44 -5.91 -12.46
N SER A 36 6.96 -6.44 -11.36
CA SER A 36 6.48 -7.70 -10.80
C SER A 36 5.13 -7.53 -10.13
N GLY A 37 4.30 -8.58 -10.17
CA GLY A 37 3.03 -8.61 -9.47
C GLY A 37 3.17 -8.40 -7.96
N HIS A 38 4.29 -8.87 -7.36
CA HIS A 38 4.57 -8.70 -5.94
C HIS A 38 4.67 -7.22 -5.53
N PHE A 39 5.45 -6.43 -6.27
CA PHE A 39 5.60 -5.01 -5.96
C PHE A 39 4.31 -4.21 -6.23
N ILE A 40 3.65 -4.48 -7.36
CA ILE A 40 2.41 -3.80 -7.75
C ILE A 40 1.30 -4.10 -6.73
N GLN A 41 1.09 -5.36 -6.37
CA GLN A 41 0.07 -5.76 -5.39
C GLN A 41 0.33 -5.09 -4.04
N ALA A 42 1.54 -5.20 -3.49
CA ALA A 42 1.87 -4.60 -2.21
C ALA A 42 1.73 -3.06 -2.23
N THR A 43 1.95 -2.42 -3.37
CA THR A 43 1.74 -0.97 -3.54
C THR A 43 0.26 -0.63 -3.60
N PHE A 44 -0.53 -1.42 -4.33
CA PHE A 44 -1.97 -1.24 -4.46
C PHE A 44 -2.70 -1.49 -3.14
N GLU A 45 -2.33 -2.52 -2.38
CA GLU A 45 -2.91 -2.80 -1.06
C GLU A 45 -2.66 -1.64 -0.09
N ASN A 46 -1.45 -1.09 -0.07
CA ASN A 46 -1.13 0.10 0.74
C ASN A 46 -1.96 1.31 0.30
N TRP A 47 -2.03 1.56 -1.01
CA TRP A 47 -2.83 2.65 -1.56
C TRP A 47 -4.34 2.50 -1.29
N GLU A 48 -4.89 1.30 -1.44
CA GLU A 48 -6.28 0.98 -1.15
C GLU A 48 -6.59 1.21 0.33
N SER A 49 -5.71 0.76 1.23
CA SER A 49 -5.85 0.99 2.66
C SER A 49 -5.88 2.47 3.01
N GLU A 50 -4.96 3.27 2.45
CA GLU A 50 -4.91 4.72 2.67
C GLU A 50 -6.18 5.41 2.13
N PHE A 51 -6.67 4.99 0.96
CA PHE A 51 -7.92 5.49 0.40
C PHE A 51 -9.12 5.18 1.28
N LEU A 52 -9.25 3.92 1.72
CA LEU A 52 -10.33 3.47 2.60
C LEU A 52 -10.30 4.22 3.94
N GLN A 53 -9.11 4.38 4.52
CA GLN A 53 -8.89 5.16 5.73
C GLN A 53 -9.37 6.60 5.57
N MET A 54 -9.00 7.28 4.48
CA MET A 54 -9.42 8.65 4.22
C MET A 54 -10.94 8.75 3.99
N MET A 55 -11.54 7.80 3.27
CA MET A 55 -12.99 7.74 3.06
C MET A 55 -13.73 7.62 4.39
N ILE A 56 -13.32 6.69 5.25
CA ILE A 56 -13.92 6.51 6.58
C ILE A 56 -13.73 7.78 7.41
N TYR A 57 -12.53 8.37 7.42
CA TYR A 57 -12.26 9.61 8.13
C TYR A 57 -13.21 10.75 7.72
N VAL A 58 -13.40 10.96 6.41
CA VAL A 58 -14.30 12.00 5.89
C VAL A 58 -15.75 11.71 6.25
N VAL A 59 -16.24 10.48 5.99
CA VAL A 59 -17.63 10.10 6.26
C VAL A 59 -17.94 10.23 7.75
N LEU A 60 -17.06 9.75 8.62
CA LEU A 60 -17.22 9.89 10.08
C LEU A 60 -17.20 11.35 10.50
N THR A 61 -16.27 12.14 9.98
CA THR A 61 -16.18 13.58 10.32
C THR A 61 -17.45 14.33 9.92
N VAL A 62 -17.95 14.11 8.70
CA VAL A 62 -19.21 14.71 8.23
C VAL A 62 -20.39 14.24 9.07
N SER A 63 -20.50 12.94 9.33
CA SER A 63 -21.61 12.36 10.09
C SER A 63 -21.66 12.88 11.53
N LEU A 64 -20.51 12.96 12.21
CA LEU A 64 -20.41 13.50 13.58
C LEU A 64 -20.69 15.00 13.61
N ARG A 65 -20.21 15.76 12.61
CA ARG A 65 -20.48 17.19 12.48
C ARG A 65 -21.97 17.46 12.25
N GLN A 66 -22.66 16.67 11.43
CA GLN A 66 -24.10 16.80 11.21
C GLN A 66 -24.90 16.44 12.46
N LYS A 67 -24.49 15.41 13.22
CA LYS A 67 -25.16 15.00 14.46
C LYS A 67 -25.06 16.03 15.60
N GLY A 68 -24.08 16.94 15.54
CA GLY A 68 -23.92 18.05 16.49
C GLY A 68 -24.48 19.39 16.00
N SER A 69 -25.04 19.47 14.78
CA SER A 69 -25.60 20.71 14.23
C SER A 69 -27.03 20.93 14.71
N SER A 70 -27.30 22.10 15.29
CA SER A 70 -28.64 22.53 15.73
C SER A 70 -29.64 22.81 14.59
N GLU A 71 -29.26 22.60 13.33
CA GLU A 71 -30.08 22.82 12.13
C GLU A 71 -30.85 21.56 11.66
N SER A 72 -30.67 20.39 12.29
CA SER A 72 -31.42 19.16 11.94
C SER A 72 -32.75 19.02 12.71
N LYS A 73 -33.54 20.11 12.82
CA LYS A 73 -34.89 20.07 13.38
C LYS A 73 -35.91 20.66 12.43
#